data_AF-A0A5P8Z113-F1
#
_entry.id   AF-A0A5P8Z113-F1
#
_cell.length_a   1.000
_cell.length_b   1.000
_cell.length_c   1.000
_cell.angle_alpha   90.00
_cell.angle_beta   90.00
_cell.angle_gamma   90.00
#
_symmetry.space_group_name_H-M   'P 1'
#
loop_
_entity.id
_entity.type
_entity.pdbx_description
1 polymer ?
#
loop_
_entity_poly.entity_id
_entity_poly.type
_entity_poly.pdbx_seq_one_letter_code
_entity_poly.pdbx_strand_id
1 'polypeptide(L)' 'MTASFLVPLLALFTLLAVTVMGIIGKFEIEQKRKDPNDPKSALAADGPSHG' A
#
# COMPACT_ATOMS: atom_id res chain seq x y z
N MET A 1 19.22 -24.97 14.62
CA MET A 1 17.91 -24.88 13.95
C MET A 1 18.07 -25.35 12.51
N THR A 2 17.19 -26.23 12.03
CA THR A 2 17.24 -26.74 10.65
C THR A 2 16.65 -25.71 9.68
N ALA A 3 17.13 -25.68 8.44
CA ALA A 3 16.61 -24.78 7.41
C ALA A 3 15.09 -24.94 7.22
N SER A 4 14.57 -26.16 7.41
CA SER A 4 13.14 -26.48 7.34
C SER A 4 12.28 -25.72 8.37
N PHE A 5 12.84 -25.29 9.50
CA PHE A 5 12.13 -24.48 10.49
C PHE A 5 12.27 -22.97 10.23
N LEU A 6 13.40 -22.55 9.66
CA LEU A 6 13.68 -21.15 9.37
C LEU A 6 12.83 -20.59 8.22
N VAL A 7 12.58 -21.40 7.19
CA VAL A 7 11.80 -21.00 6.00
C VAL A 7 10.37 -20.56 6.36
N PRO A 8 9.54 -21.36 7.06
CA PRO A 8 8.19 -20.94 7.41
C PRO A 8 8.19 -19.74 8.37
N LEU A 9 9.17 -19.64 9.28
CA LEU A 9 9.31 -18.48 10.16
C LEU A 9 9.56 -17.19 9.37
N LEU A 10 10.48 -17.22 8.41
CA LEU A 10 10.74 -16.08 7.52
C LEU A 10 9.49 -15.73 6.70
N ALA A 11 8.80 -16.73 6.15
CA ALA A 11 7.57 -16.50 5.40
C ALA A 11 6.49 -15.76 6.22
N LEU A 12 6.34 -16.10 7.51
CA LEU A 12 5.43 -15.40 8.41
C LEU A 12 5.85 -13.94 8.64
N PHE A 13 7.15 -13.68 8.82
CA PHE A 13 7.65 -12.31 8.93
C PHE A 13 7.46 -11.51 7.64
N THR A 14 7.69 -12.11 6.48
CA THR A 14 7.47 -11.45 5.19
C THR A 14 6.00 -11.13 4.99
N LEU A 15 5.10 -12.06 5.31
CA LEU A 15 3.66 -11.84 5.24
C LEU A 15 3.21 -10.72 6.18
N LEU A 16 3.75 -10.70 7.41
CA LEU A 16 3.49 -9.64 8.37
C LEU A 16 3.95 -8.27 7.85
N ALA A 17 5.16 -8.20 7.30
CA ALA A 17 5.72 -6.97 6.75
C ALA A 17 4.86 -6.40 5.61
N VAL A 18 4.45 -7.25 4.66
CA VAL A 18 3.56 -6.85 3.55
C VAL A 18 2.19 -6.41 4.06
N THR A 19 1.65 -7.09 5.07
CA THR A 19 0.36 -6.74 5.68
C THR A 19 0.40 -5.36 6.33
N VAL A 20 1.45 -5.08 7.13
CA VAL A 20 1.63 -3.77 7.77
C VAL A 20 1.82 -2.67 6.72
N MET A 21 2.64 -2.91 5.70
CA MET A 21 2.84 -1.96 4.60
C MET A 21 1.52 -1.64 3.88
N GLY A 22 0.68 -2.65 3.64
CA GLY A 22 -0.65 -2.47 3.05
C GLY A 22 -1.59 -1.64 3.93
N ILE A 23 -1.57 -1.85 5.25
CA ILE A 23 -2.39 -1.08 6.19
C ILE A 23 -1.94 0.39 6.23
N ILE A 24 -0.63 0.65 6.30
CA ILE A 24 -0.07 2.01 6.29
C ILE A 24 -0.46 2.72 4.99
N GLY A 25 -0.24 2.09 3.84
CA GLY A 25 -0.61 2.66 2.55
C GLY A 25 -2.12 2.93 2.43
N LYS A 26 -2.96 2.04 2.96
CA LYS A 26 -4.41 2.27 2.99
C LYS A 26 -4.77 3.49 3.85
N PHE A 27 -4.13 3.65 5.01
CA PHE A 27 -4.36 4.80 5.88
C PHE A 27 -3.94 6.12 5.22
N GLU A 28 -2.79 6.14 4.55
CA GLU A 28 -2.32 7.30 3.78
C GLU A 28 -3.27 7.65 2.64
N ILE A 29 -3.74 6.67 1.87
CA ILE A 29 -4.70 6.87 0.78
C ILE A 29 -6.04 7.40 1.34
N GLU A 30 -6.47 6.89 2.49
CA GLU A 30 -7.71 7.33 3.12
C GLU A 30 -7.61 8.77 3.66
N GLN A 31 -6.45 9.17 4.19
CA GLN A 31 -6.18 10.56 4.56
C GLN A 31 -6.18 11.48 3.33
N LYS A 32 -5.49 11.08 2.27
CA LYS A 32 -5.46 11.80 0.99
C LYS A 32 -6.85 11.98 0.38
N ARG A 33 -7.69 10.93 0.42
CA ARG A 33 -9.10 11.02 -0.01
C ARG A 33 -9.94 11.98 0.84
N LYS A 34 -9.59 12.19 2.10
CA LYS A 34 -10.30 13.12 3.01
C LYS A 34 -9.80 14.56 2.85
N ASP A 35 -8.65 14.77 2.22
CA ASP A 35 -8.13 16.10 1.92
C ASP A 35 -8.76 16.62 0.60
N PRO A 36 -9.61 17.66 0.65
CA PRO A 36 -10.21 18.24 -0.54
C PRO A 36 -9.21 18.97 -1.46
N ASN A 37 -7.97 19.20 -1.01
CA ASN A 37 -6.90 19.82 -1.79
C ASN A 37 -5.85 18.80 -2.31
N ASP A 38 -6.01 17.50 -2.04
CA ASP A 38 -5.07 16.50 -2.57
C ASP A 38 -5.15 16.50 -4.11
N PRO A 39 -4.00 16.67 -4.83
CA PRO A 39 -4.00 16.65 -6.28
C PRO A 39 -4.59 15.33 -6.76
N LYS A 40 -5.71 15.41 -7.51
CA LYS A 40 -6.34 14.24 -8.13
C LYS A 40 -5.26 13.41 -8.80
N SER A 41 -5.24 12.11 -8.47
CA SER A 41 -4.31 11.10 -8.99
C SER A 41 -3.83 11.41 -10.40
N ALA A 42 -2.52 11.26 -10.67
CA ALA A 42 -1.95 11.48 -12.00
C ALA A 42 -2.69 10.70 -13.11
N LEU A 43 -3.29 9.55 -12.77
CA LEU A 43 -4.14 8.76 -13.67
C LEU A 43 -5.45 9.47 -14.05
N ALA A 44 -5.99 10.33 -13.19
CA ALA A 44 -7.13 11.20 -13.46
C ALA A 44 -6.72 12.51 -14.16
N ALA A 45 -5.45 12.91 -14.10
CA ALA A 45 -4.90 14.03 -14.88
C ALA A 45 -4.73 13.67 -16.37
N ASP A 46 -4.45 12.40 -16.67
CA ASP A 46 -4.30 11.90 -18.05
C ASP A 46 -5.63 11.56 -18.76
N GLY A 47 -6.77 11.73 -18.10
CA GLY A 47 -8.08 11.63 -18.74
C GLY A 47 -8.35 12.83 -19.66
N PRO A 48 -8.99 12.67 -20.83
CA PRO A 48 -9.16 13.78 -21.78
C PRO A 48 -10.00 14.89 -21.15
N SER A 49 -9.36 16.04 -20.92
CA SER A 49 -9.98 17.28 -20.45
C SER A 49 -10.94 17.80 -21.54
N HIS A 50 -12.19 17.34 -21.48
CA HIS A 50 -13.26 17.92 -22.27
C HIS A 50 -13.75 19.15 -21.51
N GLY A 51 -13.39 20.33 -22.04
CA GLY A 51 -13.99 21.61 -21.68
C GLY A 51 -15.39 21.78 -22.26
#